data_AF-A0A924XFH9-F1
#
_entry.id   AF-A0A924XFH9-F1
#
_cell.length_a   1.000
_cell.length_b   1.000
_cell.length_c   1.000
_cell.angle_alpha   90.00
_cell.angle_beta   90.00
_cell.angle_gamma   90.00
#
_symmetry.space_group_name_H-M   'P 1'
#
loop_
_entity.id
_entity.type
_entity.pdbx_description
1 polymer ?
#
loop_
_entity_poly.entity_id
_entity_poly.type
_entity_poly.pdbx_seq_one_letter_code
_entity_poly.pdbx_strand_id
1 'polypeptide(L)'
;MSKTKSPAPFVANADDEWTPKVAIAIPDDVVGFSRAAFARGEAALALSVLYRGAIAMLAREADIDFPEGATEQECVMIVRGGAMDNALRDAFEKVARTWQRCAYAHRLPDPDSFGALCDHYATSIAPFKRTMTVEAA
;
A
#
# COMPACT_ATOMS: atom_id res chain seq x y z
N MET A 1 -24.09 11.77 -19.25
CA MET A 1 -23.77 11.60 -17.81
C MET A 1 -22.84 10.40 -17.69
N SER A 2 -21.54 10.65 -17.73
CA SER A 2 -20.51 9.60 -17.71
C SER A 2 -20.53 8.90 -16.36
N LYS A 3 -20.99 7.65 -16.33
CA LYS A 3 -20.81 6.76 -15.18
C LYS A 3 -19.34 6.37 -15.16
N THR A 4 -18.52 7.07 -14.38
CA THR A 4 -17.18 6.59 -14.04
C THR A 4 -17.40 5.34 -13.19
N LYS A 5 -17.30 4.17 -13.81
CA LYS A 5 -17.35 2.90 -13.10
C LYS A 5 -16.14 2.89 -12.18
N SER A 6 -16.35 3.05 -10.86
CA SER A 6 -15.28 2.80 -9.89
C SER A 6 -14.67 1.43 -10.18
N PRO A 7 -13.34 1.29 -10.15
CA PRO A 7 -12.75 -0.04 -10.19
C PRO A 7 -13.37 -0.87 -9.06
N ALA A 8 -13.75 -2.10 -9.40
CA ALA A 8 -14.37 -3.03 -8.45
C ALA A 8 -13.45 -3.21 -7.23
N PRO A 9 -14.01 -3.54 -6.05
CA PRO A 9 -13.20 -4.04 -4.94
C PRO A 9 -12.29 -5.17 -5.44
N PHE A 10 -11.14 -5.39 -4.79
CA PHE A 10 -10.28 -6.54 -5.06
C PHE A 10 -11.01 -7.84 -4.68
N VAL A 11 -12.01 -8.21 -5.48
CA VAL A 11 -12.48 -9.56 -5.65
C VAL A 11 -11.58 -10.10 -6.73
N ALA A 12 -10.66 -10.98 -6.35
CA ALA A 12 -9.86 -11.73 -7.28
C ALA A 12 -10.79 -12.50 -8.22
N ASN A 13 -11.01 -11.97 -9.43
CA ASN A 13 -11.64 -12.73 -10.49
C ASN A 13 -10.64 -13.81 -10.90
N ALA A 14 -11.00 -15.07 -10.67
CA ALA A 14 -10.14 -16.24 -10.85
C ALA A 14 -9.64 -16.48 -12.29
N ASP A 15 -10.10 -15.66 -13.24
CA ASP A 15 -9.90 -15.82 -14.68
C ASP A 15 -9.06 -14.69 -15.32
N ASP A 16 -8.63 -13.67 -14.57
CA ASP A 16 -7.68 -12.67 -15.09
C ASP A 16 -6.25 -13.22 -15.01
N GLU A 17 -5.69 -13.57 -16.18
CA GLU A 17 -4.41 -14.26 -16.41
C GLU A 17 -3.17 -13.50 -15.88
N TRP A 18 -3.36 -12.27 -15.36
CA TRP A 18 -2.32 -11.46 -14.70
C TRP A 18 -2.48 -11.37 -13.17
N THR A 19 -3.34 -12.18 -12.56
CA THR A 19 -3.42 -12.25 -11.09
C THR A 19 -2.58 -13.42 -10.56
N PRO A 20 -1.61 -13.17 -9.64
CA PRO A 20 -1.05 -14.26 -8.87
C PRO A 20 -2.20 -14.84 -8.02
N LYS A 21 -2.63 -16.07 -8.32
CA LYS A 21 -3.59 -16.87 -7.51
C LYS A 21 -3.09 -17.22 -6.10
N VAL A 22 -1.98 -16.64 -5.69
CA VAL A 22 -1.44 -16.78 -4.35
C VAL A 22 -1.73 -15.46 -3.65
N ALA A 23 -2.52 -15.50 -2.59
CA ALA A 23 -2.43 -14.49 -1.55
C ALA A 23 -0.99 -14.51 -1.05
N ILE A 24 -0.10 -13.77 -1.72
CA ILE A 24 1.28 -13.62 -1.29
C ILE A 24 1.16 -12.98 0.07
N ALA A 25 1.47 -13.77 1.11
CA ALA A 25 1.62 -13.27 2.46
C ALA A 25 2.53 -12.05 2.41
N ILE A 26 2.17 -11.01 3.15
CA ILE A 26 2.97 -9.78 3.19
C ILE A 26 4.36 -10.19 3.71
N PRO A 27 5.44 -9.97 2.95
CA PRO A 27 6.79 -10.32 3.38
C PRO A 27 7.19 -9.53 4.63
N ASP A 28 8.02 -10.10 5.50
CA ASP A 28 8.56 -9.40 6.67
C ASP A 28 9.37 -8.16 6.25
N ASP A 29 10.18 -8.28 5.19
CA ASP A 29 10.88 -7.16 4.55
C ASP A 29 10.13 -6.70 3.29
N VAL A 30 9.09 -5.90 3.51
CA VAL A 30 8.25 -5.33 2.44
C VAL A 30 9.10 -4.52 1.44
N VAL A 31 10.01 -3.67 1.92
CA VAL A 31 10.81 -2.79 1.05
C VAL A 31 11.83 -3.59 0.26
N GLY A 32 12.56 -4.50 0.89
CA GLY A 32 13.53 -5.36 0.23
C GLY A 32 12.88 -6.25 -0.83
N PHE A 33 11.72 -6.85 -0.51
CA PHE A 33 10.95 -7.62 -1.48
C PHE A 33 10.55 -6.77 -2.69
N SER A 34 9.99 -5.58 -2.45
CA SER A 34 9.54 -4.68 -3.51
C SER A 34 10.69 -4.21 -4.40
N ARG A 35 11.87 -3.91 -3.84
CA ARG A 35 13.07 -3.60 -4.63
C ARG A 35 13.51 -4.77 -5.51
N ALA A 36 13.53 -5.98 -4.96
CA ALA A 36 13.89 -7.18 -5.71
C ALA A 36 12.89 -7.46 -6.85
N ALA A 37 11.59 -7.33 -6.60
CA ALA A 37 10.56 -7.50 -7.62
C ALA A 37 10.67 -6.45 -8.73
N PHE A 38 10.87 -5.18 -8.38
CA PHE A 38 11.03 -4.11 -9.36
C PHE A 38 12.24 -4.32 -10.26
N ALA A 39 13.37 -4.77 -9.70
CA ALA A 39 14.58 -5.09 -10.48
C ALA A 39 14.38 -6.24 -11.49
N ARG A 40 13.40 -7.13 -11.26
CA ARG A 40 13.01 -8.19 -12.22
C ARG A 40 11.98 -7.73 -13.26
N GLY A 41 11.60 -6.46 -13.26
CA GLY A 41 10.54 -5.93 -14.14
C GLY A 41 9.12 -6.17 -13.63
N GLU A 42 8.95 -6.66 -12.40
CA GLU A 42 7.66 -6.99 -11.80
C GLU A 42 7.08 -5.79 -11.04
N ALA A 43 6.96 -4.63 -11.71
CA ALA A 43 6.59 -3.37 -11.05
C ALA A 43 5.20 -3.41 -10.37
N ALA A 44 4.22 -4.05 -11.00
CA ALA A 44 2.88 -4.21 -10.42
C ALA A 44 2.91 -5.01 -9.11
N LEU A 45 3.72 -6.08 -9.05
CA LEU A 45 3.91 -6.88 -7.83
C LEU A 45 4.63 -6.05 -6.75
N ALA A 46 5.73 -5.38 -7.12
CA ALA A 46 6.51 -4.54 -6.21
C ALA A 46 5.62 -3.49 -5.52
N LEU A 47 4.78 -2.80 -6.29
CA LEU A 47 3.86 -1.79 -5.79
C LEU A 47 2.69 -2.38 -5.00
N SER A 48 2.17 -3.54 -5.41
CA SER A 48 1.11 -4.26 -4.69
C SER A 48 1.55 -4.67 -3.28
N VAL A 49 2.82 -5.08 -3.13
CA VAL A 49 3.39 -5.46 -1.83
C VAL A 49 3.58 -4.24 -0.95
N LEU A 50 4.08 -3.11 -1.48
CA LEU A 50 4.14 -1.85 -0.72
C LEU A 50 2.75 -1.43 -0.21
N TYR A 51 1.74 -1.44 -1.09
CA TYR A 51 0.38 -1.03 -0.72
C TYR A 51 -0.24 -1.92 0.36
N ARG A 52 -0.21 -3.25 0.16
CA ARG A 52 -0.75 -4.20 1.15
C ARG A 52 0.03 -4.17 2.47
N GLY A 53 1.35 -4.02 2.40
CA GLY A 53 2.19 -3.82 3.59
C GLY A 53 1.80 -2.55 4.36
N ALA A 54 1.49 -1.46 3.66
CA ALA A 54 1.04 -0.22 4.29
C ALA A 54 -0.32 -0.39 5.00
N ILE A 55 -1.30 -1.06 4.36
CA ILE A 55 -2.59 -1.37 5.02
C ILE A 55 -2.37 -2.20 6.27
N ALA A 56 -1.59 -3.28 6.18
CA ALA A 56 -1.35 -4.16 7.33
C ALA A 56 -0.65 -3.43 8.48
N MET A 57 0.30 -2.54 8.17
CA MET A 57 0.94 -1.69 9.17
C MET A 57 -0.08 -0.75 9.82
N LEU A 58 -0.86 -0.01 9.03
CA LEU A 58 -1.87 0.92 9.54
C LEU A 58 -2.95 0.24 10.39
N ALA A 59 -3.40 -0.94 9.97
CA ALA A 59 -4.38 -1.73 10.72
C ALA A 59 -3.83 -2.21 12.06
N ARG A 60 -2.54 -2.59 12.11
CA ARG A 60 -1.92 -3.16 13.31
C ARG A 60 -1.39 -2.12 14.30
N GLU A 61 -0.75 -1.08 13.79
CA GLU A 61 0.01 -0.13 14.60
C GLU A 61 -0.71 1.20 14.80
N ALA A 62 -1.56 1.62 13.85
CA ALA A 62 -2.34 2.86 13.94
C ALA A 62 -3.82 2.61 14.29
N ASP A 63 -4.20 1.36 14.58
CA ASP A 63 -5.56 0.93 14.94
C ASP A 63 -6.64 1.42 13.96
N ILE A 64 -6.27 1.48 12.67
CA ILE A 64 -7.19 1.89 11.61
C ILE A 64 -8.00 0.69 11.15
N ASP A 65 -9.32 0.78 11.31
CA ASP A 65 -10.24 -0.21 10.76
C ASP A 65 -10.40 -0.02 9.24
N PHE A 66 -10.03 -1.04 8.48
CA PHE A 66 -10.29 -1.13 7.04
C PHE A 66 -11.38 -2.18 6.82
N PRO A 67 -12.60 -1.76 6.45
CA PRO A 67 -13.69 -2.69 6.19
C PRO A 67 -13.31 -3.76 5.17
N GLU A 68 -13.79 -4.98 5.38
CA GLU A 68 -13.65 -6.05 4.40
C GLU A 68 -14.26 -5.60 3.06
N GLY A 69 -13.48 -5.73 1.98
CA GLY A 69 -13.90 -5.29 0.64
C GLY A 69 -13.78 -3.79 0.38
N ALA A 70 -13.18 -3.01 1.28
CA ALA A 70 -12.86 -1.60 1.01
C ALA A 70 -12.03 -1.47 -0.27
N THR A 71 -12.52 -0.64 -1.19
CA THR A 71 -11.77 -0.22 -2.37
C THR A 71 -10.60 0.65 -1.94
N GLU A 72 -9.61 0.80 -2.81
CA GLU A 72 -8.38 1.49 -2.43
C GLU A 72 -8.58 3.00 -2.36
N GLN A 73 -9.60 3.51 -3.07
CA GLN A 73 -10.11 4.86 -2.86
C GLN A 73 -10.72 5.02 -1.47
N GLU A 74 -11.49 4.04 -0.98
CA GLU A 74 -12.03 4.05 0.38
C GLU A 74 -10.91 3.97 1.43
N CYS A 75 -9.90 3.12 1.24
CA CYS A 75 -8.73 3.09 2.12
C CYS A 75 -8.04 4.46 2.21
N VAL A 76 -7.87 5.16 1.08
CA VAL A 76 -7.32 6.53 1.08
C VAL A 76 -8.23 7.51 1.82
N MET A 77 -9.54 7.41 1.66
CA MET A 77 -10.49 8.27 2.38
C MET A 77 -10.45 8.02 3.90
N ILE A 78 -10.37 6.75 4.32
CA ILE A 78 -10.24 6.37 5.73
C ILE A 78 -8.96 6.99 6.33
N VAL A 79 -7.83 6.80 5.66
CA VAL A 79 -6.52 7.33 6.11
C VAL A 79 -6.51 8.87 6.15
N ARG A 80 -7.19 9.54 5.20
CA ARG A 80 -7.34 11.00 5.21
C ARG A 80 -8.21 11.50 6.37
N GLY A 81 -9.26 10.77 6.72
CA GLY A 81 -10.18 11.12 7.80
C GLY A 81 -9.63 10.82 9.19
N GLY A 82 -8.68 9.89 9.31
CA GLY A 82 -8.09 9.48 10.59
C GLY A 82 -7.14 10.50 11.21
N ALA A 83 -7.08 10.54 12.54
CA ALA A 83 -6.10 11.33 13.29
C ALA A 83 -4.74 10.62 13.28
N MET A 84 -3.86 11.00 12.37
CA MET A 84 -2.52 10.42 12.22
C MET A 84 -1.50 11.46 11.74
N ASP A 85 -0.22 11.11 11.83
CA ASP A 85 0.87 11.95 11.34
C ASP A 85 0.74 12.23 9.82
N ASN A 86 1.03 13.48 9.43
CA ASN A 86 0.91 13.90 8.04
C ASN A 86 1.89 13.17 7.12
N ALA A 87 3.11 12.86 7.57
CA ALA A 87 4.09 12.14 6.76
C ALA A 87 3.66 10.69 6.53
N LEU A 88 3.03 10.05 7.52
CA LEU A 88 2.45 8.72 7.36
C LEU A 88 1.30 8.73 6.34
N ARG A 89 0.38 9.69 6.46
CA ARG A 89 -0.73 9.87 5.51
C ARG A 89 -0.23 10.10 4.09
N ASP A 90 0.71 11.04 3.92
CA ASP A 90 1.28 11.37 2.61
C ASP A 90 2.00 10.17 1.97
N ALA A 91 2.72 9.39 2.79
CA ALA A 91 3.39 8.19 2.32
C ALA A 91 2.41 7.14 1.83
N PHE A 92 1.36 6.84 2.63
CA PHE A 92 0.31 5.90 2.23
C PHE A 92 -0.35 6.33 0.92
N GLU A 93 -0.75 7.59 0.84
CA GLU A 93 -1.38 8.15 -0.36
C GLU A 93 -0.49 8.05 -1.60
N LYS A 94 0.82 8.31 -1.45
CA LYS A 94 1.77 8.23 -2.56
C LYS A 94 1.95 6.78 -3.03
N VAL A 95 1.98 5.82 -2.12
CA VAL A 95 2.03 4.39 -2.44
C VAL A 95 0.76 3.96 -3.17
N ALA A 96 -0.42 4.25 -2.60
CA ALA A 96 -1.71 3.88 -3.16
C ALA A 96 -1.88 4.42 -4.59
N ARG A 97 -1.58 5.71 -4.81
CA ARG A 97 -1.66 6.34 -6.14
C ARG A 97 -0.67 5.72 -7.14
N THR A 98 0.57 5.46 -6.73
CA THR A 98 1.58 4.89 -7.64
C THR A 98 1.19 3.49 -8.06
N TRP A 99 0.72 2.68 -7.11
CA TRP A 99 0.21 1.34 -7.37
C TRP A 99 -1.01 1.35 -8.30
N GLN A 100 -2.03 2.17 -8.04
CA GLN A 100 -3.21 2.32 -8.90
C GLN A 100 -2.85 2.71 -10.34
N ARG A 101 -1.91 3.64 -10.52
CA ARG A 101 -1.42 4.04 -11.85
C ARG A 101 -0.74 2.89 -12.60
N CYS A 102 0.01 2.06 -11.89
CA CYS A 102 0.64 0.89 -12.48
C CYS A 102 -0.39 -0.19 -12.83
N ALA A 103 -1.31 -0.50 -11.91
CA ALA A 103 -2.29 -1.57 -12.06
C ALA A 103 -3.36 -1.26 -13.12
N TYR A 104 -3.90 -0.04 -13.12
CA TYR A 104 -5.06 0.30 -13.95
C TYR A 104 -4.72 1.16 -15.18
N ALA A 105 -3.62 1.91 -15.14
CA ALA A 105 -3.22 2.78 -16.25
C ALA A 105 -1.94 2.31 -16.96
N HIS A 106 -1.38 1.17 -16.54
CA HIS A 106 -0.11 0.62 -17.05
C HIS A 106 1.03 1.65 -17.06
N ARG A 107 1.02 2.58 -16.10
CA ARG A 107 2.07 3.61 -15.95
C ARG A 107 3.03 3.20 -14.85
N LEU A 108 4.16 2.66 -15.25
CA LEU A 108 5.24 2.30 -14.34
C LEU A 108 5.96 3.57 -13.86
N PRO A 109 6.38 3.64 -12.57
CA PRO A 109 7.37 4.63 -12.16
C PRO A 109 8.72 4.32 -12.82
N ASP A 110 9.51 5.35 -13.07
CA ASP A 110 10.93 5.18 -13.40
C ASP A 110 11.71 4.68 -12.15
N PRO A 111 12.94 4.16 -12.31
CA PRO A 111 13.72 3.60 -11.21
C PRO A 111 14.00 4.59 -10.07
N ASP A 112 14.24 5.87 -10.38
CA ASP A 112 14.55 6.89 -9.36
C ASP A 112 13.29 7.22 -8.56
N SER A 113 12.16 7.40 -9.25
CA SER A 113 10.84 7.60 -8.63
C SER A 113 10.44 6.43 -7.74
N PHE A 114 10.71 5.19 -8.18
CA PHE A 114 10.45 4.00 -7.38
C PHE A 114 11.38 3.92 -6.15
N GLY A 115 12.68 4.21 -6.33
CA GLY A 115 13.64 4.29 -5.23
C GLY A 115 13.20 5.28 -4.15
N ALA A 116 12.84 6.50 -4.55
CA ALA A 116 12.35 7.53 -3.66
C ALA A 116 11.02 7.15 -2.97
N LEU A 117 10.15 6.39 -3.65
CA LEU A 117 8.94 5.84 -3.03
C LEU A 117 9.28 4.85 -1.91
N CYS A 118 10.23 3.94 -2.15
CA CYS A 118 10.70 2.98 -1.14
C CYS A 118 11.37 3.67 0.06
N ASP A 119 12.18 4.71 -0.17
CA ASP A 119 12.83 5.44 0.92
C ASP A 119 11.81 6.19 1.79
N HIS A 120 10.82 6.79 1.15
CA HIS A 120 9.72 7.47 1.84
C HIS A 120 8.83 6.48 2.61
N TYR A 121 8.57 5.29 2.04
CA TYR A 121 7.90 4.20 2.75
C TYR A 121 8.67 3.80 4.01
N ALA A 122 9.98 3.54 3.88
CA ALA A 122 10.82 3.10 4.99
C ALA A 122 10.91 4.15 6.11
N THR A 123 10.84 5.44 5.78
CA THR A 123 10.94 6.52 6.76
C THR A 123 9.60 6.79 7.46
N SER A 124 8.49 6.77 6.72
CA SER A 124 7.19 7.26 7.18
C SER A 124 6.18 6.17 7.55
N ILE A 125 6.26 5.00 6.93
CA ILE A 125 5.34 3.86 7.16
C ILE A 125 5.99 2.84 8.10
N ALA A 126 7.30 2.63 7.98
CA ALA A 126 8.03 1.66 8.80
C ALA A 126 9.04 2.36 9.73
N PRO A 127 8.65 3.13 10.77
CA PRO A 127 8.15 2.51 12.02
C PRO A 127 7.24 3.41 12.91
N PHE A 128 6.27 2.82 13.64
CA PHE A 128 5.86 3.37 14.95
C PHE A 128 6.63 2.62 16.04
N LYS A 129 7.67 3.23 16.61
CA LYS A 129 8.24 2.73 17.86
C LYS A 129 7.19 2.96 18.93
N ARG A 130 6.58 1.89 19.43
CA ARG A 130 5.76 1.96 20.65
C ARG A 130 6.70 2.39 21.78
N THR A 131 6.75 3.68 22.09
CA THR A 131 7.23 4.12 23.38
C THR A 131 6.21 3.59 24.37
N MET A 132 6.49 2.41 24.94
CA MET A 132 5.80 1.96 26.14
C MET A 132 6.14 2.98 27.23
N THR A 133 5.30 4.00 27.38
CA THR A 133 5.14 4.62 28.69
C THR A 133 4.42 3.57 29.52
N VAL A 134 5.18 2.65 30.11
CA VAL A 134 4.71 1.96 31.31
C VAL A 134 4.61 3.04 32.37
N GLU A 135 3.42 3.58 32.53
CA GLU A 135 3.07 4.37 33.69
C GLU A 135 3.07 3.39 34.88
N ALA A 136 4.13 3.45 35.67
CA ALA A 136 4.22 2.73 36.93
C ALA A 136 3.17 3.28 37.87
N ALA A 137 2.23 2.43 38.27
CA ALA A 137 1.34 2.61 39.41
C ALA A 137 1.51 1.42 40.36
#